data_AF-A0A165Y6Y1-F1
#
_entry.id   AF-A0A165Y6Y1-F1
#
_cell.length_a   1.000
_cell.length_b   1.000
_cell.length_c   1.000
_cell.angle_alpha   90.00
_cell.angle_beta   90.00
_cell.angle_gamma   90.00
#
_symmetry.space_group_name_H-M   'P 1'
#
loop_
_entity.id
_entity.type
_entity.pdbx_description
1 polymer ?
#
loop_
_entity_poly.entity_id
_entity_poly.type
_entity_poly.pdbx_seq_one_letter_code
_entity_poly.pdbx_strand_id
1 'polypeptide(L)'
;MAPAPHRVYSQELSAAFRRGHPIAHPQPVEYQTGNSDGAGGVRRPVEIGDVGYIQPEHGYFIRLFNVHLEPGVDGQPTRNRLPDDFEVLPKDEITKVTDNTPIFLSRTVTTKNLTAAASGPFFGGSVEFSATSKRGAILATPDPIECTDAICIPIYMNHARAHIQSWYEFFSQRHLIELEDLILVTGVDHTTSWATAVIADTELEAGFGLNVQFATAGAGIQLACQYSWQSTFGALVNSGPPRGSDAIPETPTSTSLASPSYRLGIDADDGDASLQPLNSRNDQSLFVRHIRAKRRSRWLGMKLAAAGESDDTDDKGDDTDPDSCTDAIETGKEVLFVATSPGREDFVDCLEPVLDYILEHSDSDIALAHDNDIEILLATASSSNPIVNIQAGVGTSFLSRSDCAVVCVVALNQRLSRSDFCVRHVD
;
A
#
# COMPACT_ATOMS: atom_id res chain seq x y z
N MET A 1 -5.63 -20.06 -0.47
CA MET A 1 -4.24 -19.72 -0.11
C MET A 1 -4.32 -18.65 0.97
N ALA A 2 -3.47 -18.67 2.01
CA ALA A 2 -3.47 -17.58 3.00
C ALA A 2 -3.02 -16.28 2.32
N PRO A 3 -3.63 -15.12 2.63
CA PRO A 3 -3.25 -13.86 1.99
C PRO A 3 -1.79 -13.53 2.31
N ALA A 4 -1.10 -12.89 1.35
CA ALA A 4 0.27 -12.44 1.58
C ALA A 4 0.33 -11.47 2.78
N PRO A 5 1.34 -11.58 3.66
CA PRO A 5 1.41 -10.79 4.90
C PRO A 5 1.34 -9.27 4.69
N HIS A 6 1.97 -8.77 3.63
CA HIS A 6 1.91 -7.34 3.28
C HIS A 6 0.48 -6.88 2.96
N ARG A 7 -0.36 -7.73 2.37
CA ARG A 7 -1.77 -7.41 2.10
C ARG A 7 -2.56 -7.27 3.39
N VAL A 8 -2.34 -8.18 4.34
CA VAL A 8 -2.97 -8.10 5.67
C VAL A 8 -2.54 -6.82 6.39
N TYR A 9 -1.24 -6.50 6.36
CA TYR A 9 -0.70 -5.25 6.90
C TYR A 9 -1.41 -4.02 6.34
N SER A 10 -1.44 -3.88 5.00
CA SER A 10 -2.02 -2.73 4.33
C SER A 10 -3.52 -2.62 4.60
N GLN A 11 -4.26 -3.73 4.55
CA GLN A 11 -5.69 -3.75 4.83
C GLN A 11 -6.01 -3.30 6.27
N GLU A 12 -5.34 -3.87 7.26
CA GLU A 12 -5.56 -3.58 8.67
C GLU A 12 -5.24 -2.12 9.03
N LEU A 13 -4.11 -1.58 8.55
CA LEU A 13 -3.73 -0.20 8.82
C LEU A 13 -4.54 0.82 7.99
N SER A 14 -4.84 0.55 6.72
CA SER A 14 -5.73 1.43 5.92
C SER A 14 -7.09 1.57 6.58
N ALA A 15 -7.68 0.46 7.06
CA ALA A 15 -8.96 0.46 7.74
C ALA A 15 -8.94 1.27 9.04
N ALA A 16 -7.83 1.25 9.78
CA ALA A 16 -7.67 1.99 11.03
C ALA A 16 -7.47 3.50 10.81
N PHE A 17 -6.59 3.90 9.89
CA PHE A 17 -6.09 5.29 9.83
C PHE A 17 -6.60 6.14 8.66
N ARG A 18 -7.10 5.53 7.57
CA ARG A 18 -7.53 6.25 6.35
C ARG A 18 -6.48 7.26 5.84
N ARG A 19 -5.22 6.82 5.83
CA ARG A 19 -4.06 7.66 5.48
C ARG A 19 -3.48 7.30 4.11
N GLY A 20 -4.29 6.71 3.25
CA GLY A 20 -3.86 6.09 2.01
C GLY A 20 -3.48 4.62 2.19
N HIS A 21 -2.62 4.13 1.30
CA HIS A 21 -2.12 2.76 1.30
C HIS A 21 -0.83 2.64 2.15
N PRO A 22 -0.82 1.85 3.23
CA PRO A 22 0.37 1.52 3.99
C PRO A 22 1.29 0.62 3.17
N ILE A 23 2.55 1.01 3.00
CA ILE A 23 3.57 0.20 2.33
C ILE A 23 4.21 -0.70 3.38
N ALA A 24 4.09 -2.02 3.22
CA ALA A 24 4.64 -2.99 4.16
C ALA A 24 6.18 -3.03 4.16
N HIS A 25 6.80 -2.60 3.06
CA HIS A 25 8.23 -2.44 2.93
C HIS A 25 8.58 -0.98 2.56
N PRO A 26 8.67 -0.08 3.55
CA PRO A 26 8.92 1.34 3.34
C PRO A 26 10.25 1.70 2.64
N GLN A 27 11.19 0.76 2.56
CA GLN A 27 12.51 1.05 2.02
C GLN A 27 12.47 1.34 0.51
N PRO A 28 13.23 2.33 0.02
CA PRO A 28 13.43 2.56 -1.40
C PRO A 28 13.94 1.31 -2.13
N VAL A 29 13.26 0.94 -3.22
CA VAL A 29 13.73 -0.14 -4.09
C VAL A 29 14.97 0.32 -4.83
N GLU A 30 15.98 -0.55 -4.88
CA GLU A 30 17.19 -0.31 -5.66
C GLU A 30 16.97 -0.77 -7.11
N TYR A 31 16.93 0.19 -8.03
CA TYR A 31 16.82 -0.10 -9.45
C TYR A 31 18.22 -0.33 -10.03
N GLN A 32 18.52 -1.55 -10.47
CA GLN A 32 19.73 -1.80 -11.25
C GLN A 32 19.60 -1.11 -12.61
N THR A 33 20.32 -0.01 -12.81
CA THR A 33 20.47 0.60 -14.13
C THR A 33 21.41 -0.27 -14.94
N GLY A 34 20.96 -0.80 -16.09
CA GLY A 34 21.74 -1.68 -16.96
C GLY A 34 23.00 -1.08 -17.62
N ASN A 35 23.50 0.07 -17.13
CA ASN A 35 24.80 0.59 -17.52
C ASN A 35 25.86 0.01 -16.57
N SER A 36 26.71 -0.82 -17.16
CA SER A 36 27.77 -1.63 -16.55
C SER A 36 28.97 -0.84 -16.00
N ASP A 37 28.73 0.28 -15.32
CA ASP A 37 29.79 1.09 -14.68
C ASP A 37 29.58 1.18 -13.17
N GLY A 38 29.51 0.03 -12.48
CA GLY A 38 29.81 -0.15 -11.04
C GLY A 38 29.13 0.75 -9.99
N ALA A 39 28.27 1.68 -10.38
CA ALA A 39 27.55 2.59 -9.51
C ALA A 39 26.27 1.88 -9.06
N GLY A 40 26.16 1.67 -7.74
CA GLY A 40 24.97 1.07 -7.12
C GLY A 40 23.69 1.73 -7.61
N GLY A 41 22.60 0.96 -7.64
CA GLY A 41 21.34 1.40 -8.20
C GLY A 41 20.84 2.67 -7.49
N VAL A 42 20.17 3.54 -8.23
CA VAL A 42 19.62 4.77 -7.67
C VAL A 42 18.43 4.39 -6.77
N ARG A 43 18.63 4.49 -5.45
CA ARG A 43 17.55 4.34 -4.45
C ARG A 43 16.80 5.66 -4.35
N ARG A 44 15.52 5.66 -4.68
CA ARG A 44 14.63 6.82 -4.54
C ARG A 44 13.44 6.47 -3.66
N PRO A 45 13.15 7.29 -2.63
CA PRO A 45 11.88 7.16 -1.92
C PRO A 45 10.72 7.42 -2.86
N VAL A 46 9.53 6.98 -2.46
CA VAL A 46 8.30 7.30 -3.20
C VAL A 46 8.04 8.80 -3.08
N GLU A 47 7.70 9.45 -4.19
CA GLU A 47 7.43 10.88 -4.24
C GLU A 47 6.06 11.19 -4.85
N ILE A 48 5.54 12.39 -4.56
CA ILE A 48 4.36 12.92 -5.23
C ILE A 48 4.60 12.94 -6.75
N GLY A 49 3.61 12.46 -7.50
CA GLY A 49 3.65 12.32 -8.94
C GLY A 49 4.19 10.98 -9.43
N ASP A 50 4.70 10.11 -8.56
CA ASP A 50 5.10 8.77 -8.96
C ASP A 50 3.88 7.96 -9.44
N VAL A 51 4.04 7.34 -10.60
CA VAL A 51 3.12 6.32 -11.12
C VAL A 51 3.81 4.98 -10.96
N GLY A 52 3.13 4.04 -10.31
CA GLY A 52 3.69 2.73 -10.00
C GLY A 52 2.63 1.71 -9.65
N TYR A 53 3.07 0.61 -9.06
CA TYR A 53 2.20 -0.45 -8.54
C TYR A 53 2.82 -1.07 -7.29
N ILE A 54 2.00 -1.71 -6.46
CA ILE A 54 2.48 -2.52 -5.34
C ILE A 54 2.83 -3.92 -5.87
N GLN A 55 4.07 -4.33 -5.68
CA GLN A 55 4.53 -5.66 -6.08
C GLN A 55 3.73 -6.74 -5.33
N PRO A 56 3.00 -7.64 -6.01
CA PRO A 56 2.11 -8.61 -5.37
C PRO A 56 2.81 -9.56 -4.40
N GLU A 57 4.08 -9.89 -4.63
CA GLU A 57 4.80 -10.89 -3.83
C GLU A 57 5.31 -10.32 -2.51
N HIS A 58 5.83 -9.09 -2.53
CA HIS A 58 6.58 -8.52 -1.40
C HIS A 58 5.99 -7.22 -0.86
N GLY A 59 5.09 -6.54 -1.58
CA GLY A 59 4.49 -5.29 -1.10
C GLY A 59 5.38 -4.05 -1.24
N TYR A 60 6.43 -4.11 -2.07
CA TYR A 60 7.21 -2.92 -2.44
C TYR A 60 6.43 -2.05 -3.42
N PHE A 61 6.58 -0.73 -3.33
CA PHE A 61 6.16 0.17 -4.39
C PHE A 61 7.20 0.16 -5.53
N ILE A 62 6.77 -0.27 -6.71
CA ILE A 62 7.59 -0.27 -7.93
C ILE A 62 7.19 0.94 -8.78
N ARG A 63 8.08 1.92 -8.84
CA ARG A 63 7.90 3.13 -9.65
C ARG A 63 8.13 2.82 -11.13
N LEU A 64 7.18 3.22 -11.96
CA LEU A 64 7.27 3.16 -13.42
C LEU A 64 7.86 4.46 -13.97
N PHE A 65 7.32 5.61 -13.54
CA PHE A 65 7.78 6.96 -13.89
C PHE A 65 7.21 7.99 -12.90
N ASN A 66 7.59 9.26 -13.01
CA ASN A 66 6.99 10.37 -12.26
C ASN A 66 6.39 11.40 -13.23
N VAL A 67 5.15 11.84 -13.03
CA VAL A 67 4.46 12.77 -13.94
C VAL A 67 5.08 14.17 -13.98
N HIS A 68 5.86 14.57 -12.96
CA HIS A 68 6.47 15.91 -12.89
C HIS A 68 7.86 16.00 -13.52
N LEU A 69 8.46 14.87 -13.88
CA LEU A 69 9.84 14.83 -14.35
C LEU A 69 9.92 14.75 -15.87
N GLU A 70 10.78 15.60 -16.43
CA GLU A 70 11.18 15.53 -17.83
C GLU A 70 11.86 14.19 -18.15
N PRO A 71 11.65 13.62 -19.35
CA PRO A 71 12.26 12.34 -19.73
C PRO A 71 13.78 12.34 -19.57
N GLY A 72 14.32 11.32 -18.89
CA GLY A 72 15.75 11.15 -18.64
C GLY A 72 16.34 12.03 -17.52
N VAL A 73 15.53 12.85 -16.84
CA VAL A 73 15.98 13.70 -15.73
C VAL A 73 15.73 13.00 -14.40
N ASP A 74 16.70 13.09 -13.49
CA ASP A 74 16.53 12.67 -12.09
C ASP A 74 15.94 11.25 -11.94
N GLY A 75 16.52 10.30 -12.69
CA GLY A 75 16.10 8.89 -12.67
C GLY A 75 14.74 8.62 -13.34
N GLN A 76 14.11 9.60 -13.97
CA GLN A 76 12.99 9.40 -14.89
C GLN A 76 13.44 8.55 -16.09
N PRO A 77 12.61 7.60 -16.57
CA PRO A 77 12.90 6.88 -17.80
C PRO A 77 13.12 7.82 -19.00
N THR A 78 13.94 7.39 -19.95
CA THR A 78 14.09 8.09 -21.24
C THR A 78 12.79 8.03 -22.04
N ARG A 79 12.60 8.95 -23.01
CA ARG A 79 11.33 9.11 -23.75
C ARG A 79 10.78 7.81 -24.37
N ASN A 80 11.66 6.92 -24.84
CA ASN A 80 11.31 5.62 -25.43
C ASN A 80 10.83 4.56 -24.41
N ARG A 81 10.93 4.86 -23.11
CA ARG A 81 10.46 4.04 -21.99
C ARG A 81 9.28 4.70 -21.26
N LEU A 82 8.64 5.68 -21.89
CA LEU A 82 7.42 6.35 -21.43
C LEU A 82 6.31 6.20 -22.48
N PRO A 83 5.03 6.29 -22.08
CA PRO A 83 3.88 6.30 -23.01
C PRO A 83 4.03 7.34 -24.12
N ASP A 84 3.57 7.04 -25.34
CA ASP A 84 3.76 7.93 -26.51
C ASP A 84 3.12 9.32 -26.32
N ASP A 85 2.04 9.39 -25.54
CA ASP A 85 1.33 10.62 -25.17
C ASP A 85 1.80 11.22 -23.84
N PHE A 86 2.91 10.74 -23.26
CA PHE A 86 3.44 11.24 -22.00
C PHE A 86 3.63 12.77 -22.03
N GLU A 87 2.97 13.43 -21.10
CA GLU A 87 3.01 14.87 -20.86
C GLU A 87 3.41 15.14 -19.41
N VAL A 88 4.38 16.04 -19.23
CA VAL A 88 4.82 16.48 -17.91
C VAL A 88 3.73 17.34 -17.26
N LEU A 89 3.29 16.92 -16.08
CA LEU A 89 2.39 17.70 -15.24
C LEU A 89 3.21 18.70 -14.41
N PRO A 90 2.99 20.02 -14.52
CA PRO A 90 3.67 20.98 -13.66
C PRO A 90 3.38 20.70 -12.18
N LYS A 91 4.44 20.67 -11.36
CA LYS A 91 4.30 20.44 -9.92
C LYS A 91 3.68 21.67 -9.26
N ASP A 92 2.51 21.49 -8.66
CA ASP A 92 1.79 22.51 -7.91
C ASP A 92 2.28 22.57 -6.45
N GLU A 93 1.71 23.48 -5.65
CA GLU A 93 2.01 23.62 -4.24
C GLU A 93 1.70 22.34 -3.44
N ILE A 94 2.54 22.08 -2.44
CA ILE A 94 2.43 20.94 -1.52
C ILE A 94 2.37 21.43 -0.08
N THR A 95 1.67 20.70 0.78
CA THR A 95 1.75 20.89 2.24
C THR A 95 2.77 19.93 2.83
N LYS A 96 3.50 20.39 3.86
CA LYS A 96 4.38 19.56 4.68
C LYS A 96 3.98 19.68 6.15
N VAL A 97 3.71 18.55 6.80
CA VAL A 97 3.36 18.45 8.22
C VAL A 97 4.24 17.41 8.88
N THR A 98 4.63 17.63 10.14
CA THR A 98 5.34 16.63 10.94
C THR A 98 4.35 15.93 11.88
N ASP A 99 4.35 14.60 11.86
CA ASP A 99 3.56 13.74 12.74
C ASP A 99 4.51 12.98 13.67
N ASN A 100 4.24 13.03 14.97
CA ASN A 100 5.07 12.38 15.99
C ASN A 100 4.39 11.13 16.58
N THR A 101 3.38 10.59 15.89
CA THR A 101 2.71 9.36 16.33
C THR A 101 3.75 8.22 16.36
N PRO A 102 4.01 7.61 17.54
CA PRO A 102 5.10 6.66 17.66
C PRO A 102 4.70 5.23 17.24
N ILE A 103 3.40 4.91 17.33
CA ILE A 103 2.87 3.57 17.09
C ILE A 103 1.48 3.69 16.45
N PHE A 104 1.32 3.00 15.32
CA PHE A 104 0.07 2.79 14.60
C PHE A 104 -0.38 1.35 14.81
N LEU A 105 -1.57 1.17 15.37
CA LEU A 105 -2.16 -0.14 15.64
C LEU A 105 -3.42 -0.31 14.81
N SER A 106 -3.54 -1.48 14.18
CA SER A 106 -4.83 -1.95 13.66
C SER A 106 -5.87 -2.04 14.79
N ARG A 107 -7.16 -1.99 14.45
CA ARG A 107 -8.27 -1.96 15.42
C ARG A 107 -8.32 -3.17 16.35
N THR A 108 -7.69 -4.27 15.95
CA THR A 108 -7.67 -5.54 16.69
C THR A 108 -6.47 -5.66 17.61
N VAL A 109 -5.51 -4.72 17.58
CA VAL A 109 -4.29 -4.76 18.39
C VAL A 109 -4.34 -3.66 19.44
N THR A 110 -3.94 -4.00 20.67
CA THR A 110 -3.84 -3.09 21.80
C THR A 110 -2.49 -3.21 22.49
N THR A 111 -2.08 -2.15 23.18
CA THR A 111 -0.91 -2.13 24.06
C THR A 111 -1.27 -2.68 25.45
N LYS A 112 -0.43 -3.57 25.99
CA LYS A 112 -0.58 -4.14 27.34
C LYS A 112 0.32 -3.46 28.36
N ASN A 113 1.61 -3.35 28.04
CA ASN A 113 2.63 -2.80 28.92
C ASN A 113 3.47 -1.79 28.13
N LEU A 114 3.68 -0.61 28.71
CA LEU A 114 4.51 0.44 28.14
C LEU A 114 5.57 0.86 29.16
N THR A 115 6.83 0.56 28.88
CA THR A 115 7.96 1.05 29.65
C THR A 115 8.67 2.10 28.81
N ALA A 116 8.39 3.38 29.07
CA ALA A 116 9.01 4.50 28.35
C ALA A 116 10.19 5.06 29.17
N ALA A 117 11.36 5.17 28.54
CA ALA A 117 12.45 6.01 29.00
C ALA A 117 12.08 7.46 28.65
N ALA A 118 11.92 8.32 29.67
CA ALA A 118 11.43 9.68 29.49
C ALA A 118 12.43 10.56 28.70
N SER A 119 12.15 10.81 27.41
CA SER A 119 12.60 12.01 26.71
C SER A 119 11.80 12.27 25.43
N GLY A 120 10.93 13.28 25.47
CA GLY A 120 10.39 13.91 24.27
C GLY A 120 9.35 13.09 23.49
N PRO A 121 9.03 13.49 22.25
CA PRO A 121 8.00 12.88 21.39
C PRO A 121 8.35 11.46 20.88
N PHE A 122 9.40 10.83 21.41
CA PHE A 122 10.00 9.62 20.89
C PHE A 122 9.69 8.41 21.79
N PHE A 123 9.47 7.24 21.20
CA PHE A 123 9.22 6.00 21.94
C PHE A 123 10.51 5.26 22.28
N GLY A 124 11.25 5.71 23.30
CA GLY A 124 12.38 4.98 23.89
C GLY A 124 11.91 3.98 24.93
N GLY A 125 12.23 2.70 24.79
CA GLY A 125 11.90 1.66 25.78
C GLY A 125 11.23 0.42 25.19
N SER A 126 10.34 -0.23 25.96
CA SER A 126 9.70 -1.49 25.56
C SER A 126 8.18 -1.42 25.63
N VAL A 127 7.52 -1.97 24.61
CA VAL A 127 6.06 -2.06 24.51
C VAL A 127 5.66 -3.51 24.26
N GLU A 128 4.65 -3.98 25.00
CA GLU A 128 4.03 -5.29 24.77
C GLU A 128 2.65 -5.09 24.13
N PHE A 129 2.30 -5.96 23.18
CA PHE A 129 1.03 -5.92 22.47
C PHE A 129 0.18 -7.16 22.72
N SER A 130 -1.11 -7.02 22.48
CA SER A 130 -2.04 -8.12 22.36
C SER A 130 -3.01 -7.92 21.20
N ALA A 131 -3.49 -9.02 20.64
CA ALA A 131 -4.52 -8.99 19.61
C ALA A 131 -5.81 -9.64 20.11
N THR A 132 -6.95 -9.03 19.78
CA THR A 132 -8.29 -9.60 20.00
C THR A 132 -8.77 -10.45 18.82
N SER A 133 -8.00 -10.46 17.73
CA SER A 133 -8.28 -11.19 16.49
C SER A 133 -7.04 -11.96 16.05
N LYS A 134 -7.25 -12.93 15.15
CA LYS A 134 -6.17 -13.65 14.44
C LYS A 134 -5.56 -12.84 13.30
N ARG A 135 -5.99 -11.60 13.12
CA ARG A 135 -5.43 -10.62 12.19
C ARG A 135 -5.16 -9.32 12.90
N GLY A 136 -4.04 -8.70 12.54
CA GLY A 136 -3.65 -7.41 13.09
C GLY A 136 -2.35 -6.92 12.47
N ALA A 137 -2.14 -5.62 12.55
CA ALA A 137 -0.96 -4.94 12.05
C ALA A 137 -0.48 -3.89 13.04
N ILE A 138 0.84 -3.74 13.11
CA ILE A 138 1.55 -2.77 13.93
C ILE A 138 2.58 -2.09 13.04
N LEU A 139 2.64 -0.78 13.12
CA LEU A 139 3.73 0.03 12.61
C LEU A 139 4.24 0.90 13.75
N ALA A 140 5.51 0.76 14.10
CA ALA A 140 6.20 1.61 15.04
C ALA A 140 7.15 2.54 14.29
N THR A 141 7.08 3.83 14.61
CA THR A 141 7.81 4.94 14.01
C THR A 141 8.39 5.76 15.14
N PRO A 142 9.52 5.33 15.72
CA PRO A 142 10.13 6.04 16.84
C PRO A 142 10.66 7.41 16.44
N ASP A 143 10.91 7.63 15.15
CA ASP A 143 11.33 8.91 14.60
C ASP A 143 10.13 9.68 14.01
N PRO A 144 10.15 11.02 13.98
CA PRO A 144 9.10 11.83 13.38
C PRO A 144 8.84 11.46 11.92
N ILE A 145 7.57 11.60 11.53
CA ILE A 145 7.09 11.33 10.18
C ILE A 145 6.89 12.67 9.47
N GLU A 146 7.55 12.87 8.34
CA GLU A 146 7.28 13.99 7.46
C GLU A 146 6.20 13.62 6.45
N CYS A 147 5.08 14.31 6.53
CA CYS A 147 3.89 14.06 5.73
C CYS A 147 3.81 15.13 4.64
N THR A 148 3.88 14.72 3.38
CA THR A 148 3.78 15.64 2.24
C THR A 148 2.57 15.32 1.39
N ASP A 149 1.75 16.33 1.09
CA ASP A 149 0.50 16.17 0.32
C ASP A 149 0.39 17.22 -0.78
N ALA A 150 -0.11 16.82 -1.94
CA ALA A 150 -0.52 17.74 -2.99
C ALA A 150 -1.77 18.51 -2.55
N ILE A 151 -1.78 19.83 -2.78
CA ILE A 151 -2.93 20.67 -2.43
C ILE A 151 -4.05 20.52 -3.46
N CYS A 152 -3.69 20.52 -4.75
CA CYS A 152 -4.66 20.54 -5.85
C CYS A 152 -4.91 19.16 -6.45
N ILE A 153 -5.58 18.28 -5.69
CA ILE A 153 -5.97 16.93 -6.16
C ILE A 153 -6.73 16.93 -7.50
N PRO A 154 -7.62 17.89 -7.81
CA PRO A 154 -8.31 17.91 -9.11
C PRO A 154 -7.39 17.94 -10.33
N ILE A 155 -6.20 18.55 -10.23
CA ILE A 155 -5.23 18.57 -11.32
C ILE A 155 -4.68 17.16 -11.60
N TYR A 156 -4.33 16.42 -10.54
CA TYR A 156 -3.87 15.03 -10.66
C TYR A 156 -4.99 14.10 -11.17
N MET A 157 -6.23 14.29 -10.69
CA MET A 157 -7.39 13.54 -11.18
C MET A 157 -7.66 13.79 -12.66
N ASN A 158 -7.53 15.03 -13.13
CA ASN A 158 -7.69 15.38 -14.55
C ASN A 158 -6.59 14.76 -15.41
N HIS A 159 -5.34 14.79 -14.93
CA HIS A 159 -4.20 14.18 -15.62
C HIS A 159 -4.34 12.66 -15.69
N ALA A 160 -4.65 12.00 -14.56
CA ALA A 160 -4.94 10.57 -14.54
C ALA A 160 -6.10 10.20 -15.47
N ARG A 161 -7.19 10.98 -15.48
CA ARG A 161 -8.32 10.73 -16.38
C ARG A 161 -7.92 10.77 -17.86
N ALA A 162 -7.04 11.69 -18.24
CA ALA A 162 -6.59 11.83 -19.62
C ALA A 162 -5.67 10.69 -20.07
N HIS A 163 -4.89 10.09 -19.17
CA HIS A 163 -3.77 9.23 -19.56
C HIS A 163 -3.70 7.85 -18.90
N ILE A 164 -4.51 7.52 -17.88
CA ILE A 164 -4.41 6.23 -17.16
C ILE A 164 -4.50 5.01 -18.10
N GLN A 165 -5.32 5.12 -19.14
CA GLN A 165 -5.50 4.07 -20.13
C GLN A 165 -4.25 3.90 -21.01
N SER A 166 -3.65 4.99 -21.49
CA SER A 166 -2.41 4.92 -22.28
C SER A 166 -1.21 4.44 -21.44
N TRP A 167 -1.16 4.83 -20.16
CA TRP A 167 -0.19 4.31 -19.20
C TRP A 167 -0.31 2.80 -19.06
N TYR A 168 -1.52 2.29 -18.81
CA TYR A 168 -1.77 0.86 -18.73
C TYR A 168 -1.39 0.12 -20.02
N GLU A 169 -1.82 0.60 -21.18
CA GLU A 169 -1.53 -0.05 -22.46
C GLU A 169 -0.03 -0.15 -22.74
N PHE A 170 0.74 0.85 -22.31
CA PHE A 170 2.19 0.88 -22.46
C PHE A 170 2.92 -0.08 -21.49
N PHE A 171 2.48 -0.15 -20.23
CA PHE A 171 3.17 -0.91 -19.19
C PHE A 171 2.71 -2.36 -19.07
N SER A 172 1.45 -2.68 -19.39
CA SER A 172 0.90 -4.06 -19.37
C SER A 172 1.67 -5.04 -20.27
N GLN A 173 2.35 -4.53 -21.30
CA GLN A 173 3.18 -5.34 -22.20
C GLN A 173 4.52 -5.75 -21.58
N ARG A 174 5.00 -5.00 -20.58
CA ARG A 174 6.34 -5.16 -19.97
C ARG A 174 6.28 -5.61 -18.52
N HIS A 175 5.22 -5.23 -17.84
CA HIS A 175 4.90 -5.58 -16.47
C HIS A 175 3.59 -6.35 -16.54
N LEU A 176 3.52 -7.49 -15.86
CA LEU A 176 2.29 -8.26 -15.72
C LEU A 176 1.35 -7.53 -14.74
N ILE A 177 0.84 -6.36 -15.16
CA ILE A 177 -0.04 -5.48 -14.39
C ILE A 177 -1.36 -5.28 -15.13
N GLU A 178 -2.42 -5.12 -14.36
CA GLU A 178 -3.76 -4.71 -14.76
C GLU A 178 -3.94 -3.20 -14.56
N LEU A 179 -5.04 -2.63 -15.06
CA LEU A 179 -5.33 -1.20 -14.88
C LEU A 179 -5.47 -0.87 -13.38
N GLU A 180 -6.08 -1.79 -12.66
CA GLU A 180 -6.38 -1.74 -11.24
C GLU A 180 -5.12 -1.63 -10.37
N ASP A 181 -3.96 -2.07 -10.86
CA ASP A 181 -2.71 -2.00 -10.11
C ASP A 181 -2.03 -0.63 -10.18
N LEU A 182 -2.41 0.21 -11.15
CA LEU A 182 -1.79 1.50 -11.32
C LEU A 182 -2.19 2.45 -10.19
N ILE A 183 -1.16 3.03 -9.58
CA ILE A 183 -1.24 3.99 -8.49
C ILE A 183 -0.55 5.26 -8.95
N LEU A 184 -1.25 6.39 -8.96
CA LEU A 184 -0.65 7.73 -9.06
C LEU A 184 -0.58 8.35 -7.67
N VAL A 185 0.63 8.59 -7.18
CA VAL A 185 0.89 9.12 -5.83
C VAL A 185 0.61 10.62 -5.78
N THR A 186 -0.22 11.04 -4.83
CA THR A 186 -0.58 12.45 -4.54
C THR A 186 -0.08 12.93 -3.18
N GLY A 187 0.39 12.01 -2.33
CA GLY A 187 0.99 12.32 -1.04
C GLY A 187 1.78 11.15 -0.48
N VAL A 188 2.76 11.43 0.37
CA VAL A 188 3.60 10.40 0.99
C VAL A 188 3.98 10.78 2.42
N ASP A 189 4.11 9.77 3.28
CA ASP A 189 4.66 9.87 4.63
C ASP A 189 6.04 9.23 4.68
N HIS A 190 7.06 10.03 5.00
CA HIS A 190 8.43 9.57 5.15
C HIS A 190 8.87 9.54 6.60
N THR A 191 9.64 8.52 6.96
CA THR A 191 10.39 8.48 8.21
C THR A 191 11.84 8.05 7.96
N THR A 192 12.70 8.21 8.97
CA THR A 192 14.07 7.71 8.96
C THR A 192 14.13 6.22 9.31
N SER A 193 13.30 5.75 10.24
CA SER A 193 13.32 4.35 10.68
C SER A 193 11.93 3.85 11.09
N TRP A 194 11.75 2.54 11.03
CA TRP A 194 10.44 1.91 11.24
C TRP A 194 10.58 0.47 11.71
N ALA A 195 9.53 -0.04 12.35
CA ALA A 195 9.37 -1.47 12.61
C ALA A 195 7.91 -1.87 12.37
N THR A 196 7.69 -3.00 11.68
CA THR A 196 6.35 -3.52 11.43
C THR A 196 6.18 -4.90 12.04
N ALA A 197 4.95 -5.22 12.43
CA ALA A 197 4.53 -6.58 12.73
C ALA A 197 3.15 -6.88 12.14
N VAL A 198 2.97 -8.10 11.66
CA VAL A 198 1.72 -8.57 11.05
C VAL A 198 1.35 -9.91 11.65
N ILE A 199 0.08 -10.02 12.05
CA ILE A 199 -0.54 -11.26 12.52
C ILE A 199 -1.46 -11.71 11.40
N ALA A 200 -1.21 -12.89 10.84
CA ALA A 200 -1.92 -13.40 9.66
C ALA A 200 -2.47 -14.80 9.94
N ASP A 201 -3.70 -14.84 10.43
CA ASP A 201 -4.48 -16.05 10.74
C ASP A 201 -3.87 -16.91 11.88
N THR A 202 -3.16 -16.26 12.81
CA THR A 202 -2.47 -16.85 13.96
C THR A 202 -2.83 -16.12 15.26
N GLU A 203 -2.64 -16.79 16.40
CA GLU A 203 -2.74 -16.13 17.71
C GLU A 203 -1.40 -15.52 18.09
N LEU A 204 -1.44 -14.34 18.70
CA LEU A 204 -0.24 -13.65 19.18
C LEU A 204 0.25 -14.26 20.49
N GLU A 205 1.54 -14.53 20.59
CA GLU A 205 2.15 -15.05 21.82
C GLU A 205 2.06 -14.04 22.99
N ALA A 206 1.94 -14.55 24.21
CA ALA A 206 2.06 -13.72 25.41
C ALA A 206 3.47 -13.13 25.50
N GLY A 207 3.61 -11.85 25.85
CA GLY A 207 4.91 -11.19 25.86
C GLY A 207 5.40 -10.74 24.48
N PHE A 208 4.56 -10.76 23.44
CA PHE A 208 4.92 -10.18 22.14
C PHE A 208 5.13 -8.68 22.28
N GLY A 209 6.30 -8.18 21.88
CA GLY A 209 6.65 -6.78 22.13
C GLY A 209 7.79 -6.25 21.28
N LEU A 210 7.99 -4.94 21.36
CA LEU A 210 9.05 -4.21 20.68
C LEU A 210 9.90 -3.46 21.69
N ASN A 211 11.22 -3.56 21.56
CA ASN A 211 12.19 -2.73 22.28
C ASN A 211 12.89 -1.78 21.30
N VAL A 212 12.98 -0.50 21.68
CA VAL A 212 13.62 0.57 20.92
C VAL A 212 14.64 1.30 21.79
N GLN A 213 15.86 1.44 21.28
CA GLN A 213 16.93 2.22 21.92
C GLN A 213 17.28 3.44 21.07
N PHE A 214 17.67 4.54 21.72
CA PHE A 214 17.95 5.83 21.10
C PHE A 214 19.39 6.27 21.29
N ALA A 215 19.89 7.00 20.31
CA ALA A 215 21.12 7.78 20.38
C ALA A 215 20.81 9.27 20.31
N THR A 216 21.61 10.09 20.99
CA THR A 216 21.54 11.55 20.88
C THR A 216 22.25 11.99 19.60
N ALA A 217 21.50 12.39 18.57
CA ALA A 217 22.03 13.17 17.47
C ALA A 217 22.18 14.63 17.92
N GLY A 218 23.25 15.30 17.50
CA GLY A 218 23.55 16.68 17.90
C GLY A 218 22.34 17.62 17.77
N ALA A 219 22.35 18.70 18.56
CA ALA A 219 21.21 19.64 18.75
C ALA A 219 19.99 19.09 19.52
N GLY A 220 20.15 17.98 20.26
CA GLY A 220 19.12 17.47 21.17
C GLY A 220 18.04 16.61 20.50
N ILE A 221 18.28 16.15 19.28
CA ILE A 221 17.41 15.22 18.56
C ILE A 221 17.78 13.80 18.99
N GLN A 222 16.81 13.00 19.43
CA GLN A 222 17.04 11.58 19.69
C GLN A 222 16.57 10.78 18.48
N LEU A 223 17.41 9.88 17.98
CA LEU A 223 17.09 8.98 16.85
C LEU A 223 17.17 7.54 17.30
N ALA A 224 16.28 6.69 16.78
CA ALA A 224 16.36 5.27 17.04
C ALA A 224 17.67 4.69 16.48
N CYS A 225 18.36 3.90 17.31
CA CYS A 225 19.62 3.22 16.95
C CYS A 225 19.51 1.69 17.02
N GLN A 226 18.46 1.15 17.65
CA GLN A 226 18.23 -0.29 17.71
C GLN A 226 16.75 -0.67 17.86
N TYR A 227 16.35 -1.71 17.13
CA TYR A 227 15.06 -2.41 17.26
C TYR A 227 15.27 -3.86 17.68
N SER A 228 14.39 -4.36 18.54
CA SER A 228 14.32 -5.79 18.86
C SER A 228 12.89 -6.22 19.14
N TRP A 229 12.37 -7.13 18.31
CA TRP A 229 11.07 -7.77 18.53
C TRP A 229 11.23 -8.97 19.49
N GLN A 230 10.27 -9.13 20.40
CA GLN A 230 10.24 -10.20 21.39
C GLN A 230 9.01 -11.09 21.16
N SER A 231 9.15 -12.38 21.49
CA SER A 231 8.08 -13.39 21.44
C SER A 231 7.33 -13.42 20.10
N THR A 232 8.08 -13.43 18.99
CA THR A 232 7.56 -13.22 17.62
C THR A 232 6.77 -14.40 17.05
N PHE A 233 6.50 -15.45 17.83
CA PHE A 233 5.71 -16.57 17.34
C PHE A 233 4.29 -16.10 16.98
N GLY A 234 3.84 -16.46 15.77
CA GLY A 234 2.54 -16.03 15.27
C GLY A 234 2.51 -14.62 14.68
N ALA A 235 3.66 -13.94 14.55
CA ALA A 235 3.75 -12.65 13.85
C ALA A 235 4.93 -12.62 12.87
N LEU A 236 4.73 -11.98 11.73
CA LEU A 236 5.79 -11.63 10.79
C LEU A 236 6.25 -10.22 11.08
N VAL A 237 7.53 -10.09 11.43
CA VAL A 237 8.13 -8.82 11.86
C VAL A 237 9.17 -8.35 10.87
N ASN A 238 9.29 -7.03 10.76
CA ASN A 238 10.33 -6.39 9.97
C ASN A 238 10.75 -5.08 10.65
N SER A 239 11.91 -4.55 10.27
CA SER A 239 12.39 -3.25 10.73
C SER A 239 13.40 -2.69 9.73
N GLY A 240 13.39 -1.37 9.57
CA GLY A 240 14.26 -0.68 8.65
C GLY A 240 14.79 0.66 9.14
N PRO A 241 15.86 1.17 8.49
CA PRO A 241 16.56 0.52 7.39
C PRO A 241 17.43 -0.68 7.86
N PRO A 242 17.82 -1.59 6.95
CA PRO A 242 18.81 -2.62 7.26
C PRO A 242 20.10 -1.97 7.76
N ARG A 243 20.75 -2.54 8.78
CA ARG A 243 22.07 -2.06 9.22
C ARG A 243 23.03 -2.15 8.04
N GLY A 244 23.45 -0.99 7.53
CA GLY A 244 24.41 -0.91 6.46
C GLY A 244 25.72 -1.56 6.89
N SER A 245 26.18 -2.54 6.12
CA SER A 245 27.58 -2.92 6.01
C SER A 245 28.38 -1.85 5.23
N ASP A 246 28.06 -0.57 5.42
CA ASP A 246 28.66 0.57 4.72
C ASP A 246 29.52 1.37 5.71
N ALA A 247 30.47 0.67 6.31
CA ALA A 247 31.70 1.23 6.89
C ALA A 247 32.64 0.07 7.24
N ILE A 248 33.24 -0.56 6.23
CA ILE A 248 34.54 -1.22 6.43
C ILE A 248 35.57 -0.13 6.10
N PRO A 249 36.29 0.44 7.09
CA PRO A 249 37.56 1.07 6.78
C PRO A 249 38.47 -0.06 6.30
N GLU A 250 38.85 -0.02 5.04
CA GLU A 250 39.89 -0.90 4.49
C GLU A 250 41.15 -0.79 5.37
N THR A 251 41.65 -1.92 5.88
CA THR A 251 43.08 -2.23 5.91
C THR A 251 43.30 -3.73 6.18
N PRO A 252 44.44 -4.30 5.75
CA PRO A 252 44.46 -5.62 5.13
C PRO A 252 44.91 -6.76 6.06
N THR A 253 44.40 -7.95 5.74
CA THR A 253 44.99 -9.31 5.87
C THR A 253 45.47 -9.79 7.26
N SER A 254 44.77 -10.78 7.84
CA SER A 254 45.18 -12.21 7.85
C SER A 254 44.56 -13.01 9.01
N THR A 255 43.90 -14.12 8.64
CA THR A 255 43.82 -15.43 9.34
C THR A 255 43.42 -15.50 10.82
N SER A 256 42.27 -16.13 11.11
CA SER A 256 42.19 -17.53 11.59
C SER A 256 40.92 -17.81 12.39
N LEU A 257 40.38 -19.00 12.14
CA LEU A 257 39.30 -19.74 12.80
C LEU A 257 39.24 -19.61 14.34
N ALA A 258 38.05 -19.37 14.88
CA ALA A 258 37.38 -20.20 15.91
C ALA A 258 36.20 -19.44 16.53
N SER A 259 35.05 -20.12 16.68
CA SER A 259 33.98 -19.71 17.59
C SER A 259 34.52 -19.62 19.02
N PRO A 260 34.04 -18.66 19.83
CA PRO A 260 33.78 -19.04 21.22
C PRO A 260 32.45 -18.54 21.77
N SER A 261 31.83 -19.43 22.53
CA SER A 261 30.99 -19.15 23.69
C SER A 261 31.72 -18.33 24.76
N TYR A 262 31.07 -17.33 25.34
CA TYR A 262 31.49 -16.59 26.54
C TYR A 262 30.21 -16.32 27.37
N ARG A 263 29.93 -16.93 28.52
CA ARG A 263 30.55 -16.76 29.86
C ARG A 263 30.90 -15.30 30.16
N LEU A 264 29.94 -14.57 30.76
CA LEU A 264 30.20 -13.29 31.42
C LEU A 264 31.05 -13.54 32.68
N GLY A 265 32.36 -13.34 32.53
CA GLY A 265 33.21 -12.84 33.60
C GLY A 265 33.16 -11.31 33.57
N ILE A 266 33.05 -10.73 34.76
CA ILE A 266 33.13 -9.30 35.03
C ILE A 266 34.55 -8.86 34.69
N ASP A 267 34.72 -8.05 33.65
CA ASP A 267 35.82 -7.09 33.54
C ASP A 267 35.31 -5.87 32.78
N ALA A 268 35.36 -4.74 33.48
CA ALA A 268 34.99 -3.43 32.99
C ALA A 268 36.09 -2.95 32.03
N ASP A 269 35.80 -2.94 30.73
CA ASP A 269 36.54 -2.15 29.76
C ASP A 269 35.58 -1.10 29.20
N ASP A 270 35.91 0.15 29.49
CA ASP A 270 35.17 1.39 29.28
C ASP A 270 35.31 1.83 27.81
N GLY A 271 34.81 0.99 26.91
CA GLY A 271 34.63 1.32 25.50
C GLY A 271 33.25 1.90 25.29
N ASP A 272 33.14 3.23 25.31
CA ASP A 272 31.96 3.99 24.88
C ASP A 272 31.67 3.66 23.40
N ALA A 273 30.96 2.56 23.17
CA ALA A 273 30.42 2.20 21.87
C ALA A 273 29.27 3.19 21.59
N SER A 274 29.62 4.37 21.12
CA SER A 274 28.68 5.40 20.70
C SER A 274 27.65 4.77 19.75
N LEU A 275 26.41 4.66 20.20
CA LEU A 275 25.31 4.10 19.42
C LEU A 275 25.08 4.97 18.17
N GLN A 276 25.18 4.37 16.98
CA GLN A 276 24.95 5.09 15.72
C GLN A 276 23.46 5.08 15.35
N PRO A 277 22.90 6.20 14.83
CA PRO A 277 21.53 6.22 14.30
C PRO A 277 21.33 5.16 13.22
N LEU A 278 20.14 4.53 13.18
CA LEU A 278 19.81 3.52 12.18
C LEU A 278 19.79 4.10 10.76
N ASN A 279 19.24 5.31 10.62
CA ASN A 279 19.20 6.07 9.40
C ASN A 279 19.28 7.55 9.72
N SER A 280 19.94 8.32 8.88
CA SER A 280 19.85 9.78 8.90
C SER A 280 19.04 10.34 7.73
N ARG A 281 18.65 9.49 6.77
CA ARG A 281 17.88 9.88 5.59
C ARG A 281 16.40 9.64 5.81
N ASN A 282 15.60 10.63 5.50
CA ASN A 282 14.15 10.53 5.55
C ASN A 282 13.61 9.91 4.25
N ASP A 283 13.93 8.64 4.02
CA ASP A 283 13.68 7.96 2.74
C ASP A 283 12.78 6.71 2.87
N GLN A 284 12.25 6.42 4.06
CA GLN A 284 11.38 5.27 4.29
C GLN A 284 9.91 5.69 4.10
N SER A 285 9.24 5.20 3.04
CA SER A 285 7.88 5.58 2.64
C SER A 285 6.81 4.72 3.32
N LEU A 286 6.10 5.25 4.32
CA LEU A 286 5.18 4.52 5.18
C LEU A 286 3.77 4.39 4.60
N PHE A 287 3.20 5.52 4.17
CA PHE A 287 1.85 5.61 3.60
C PHE A 287 1.90 6.43 2.33
N VAL A 288 1.12 6.02 1.33
CA VAL A 288 0.94 6.80 0.09
C VAL A 288 -0.53 7.16 -0.10
N ARG A 289 -0.78 8.45 -0.34
CA ARG A 289 -2.05 8.94 -0.85
C ARG A 289 -2.00 8.86 -2.36
N HIS A 290 -3.10 8.48 -2.98
CA HIS A 290 -3.09 8.06 -4.35
C HIS A 290 -4.43 8.11 -5.05
N ILE A 291 -4.35 8.06 -6.37
CA ILE A 291 -5.44 7.87 -7.30
C ILE A 291 -5.33 6.46 -7.88
N ARG A 292 -6.45 5.74 -7.94
CA ARG A 292 -6.59 4.45 -8.61
C ARG A 292 -7.71 4.46 -9.64
N ALA A 293 -7.60 3.53 -10.59
CA ALA A 293 -8.64 3.22 -11.55
C ALA A 293 -9.19 1.81 -11.37
N LYS A 294 -10.43 1.59 -11.78
CA LYS A 294 -11.04 0.26 -11.90
C LYS A 294 -11.90 0.16 -13.15
N ARG A 295 -11.76 -0.93 -13.90
CA ARG A 295 -12.63 -1.20 -15.06
C ARG A 295 -13.96 -1.80 -14.61
N ARG A 296 -15.00 -1.49 -15.37
CA ARG A 296 -16.24 -2.24 -15.32
C ARG A 296 -15.98 -3.68 -15.76
N SER A 297 -16.16 -4.62 -14.85
CA SER A 297 -16.23 -6.03 -15.24
C SER A 297 -17.42 -6.23 -16.17
N ARG A 298 -17.18 -6.63 -17.42
CA ARG A 298 -18.22 -6.93 -18.41
C ARG A 298 -18.97 -8.23 -18.12
N TRP A 299 -18.72 -8.86 -16.96
CA TRP A 299 -19.31 -10.13 -16.54
C TRP A 299 -20.26 -9.99 -15.34
N LEU A 300 -21.07 -8.94 -15.31
CA LEU A 300 -22.23 -8.83 -14.43
C LEU A 300 -23.49 -8.77 -15.29
N GLY A 301 -24.19 -9.91 -15.41
CA GLY A 301 -25.62 -9.89 -15.73
C GLY A 301 -26.11 -10.59 -16.99
N MET A 302 -25.64 -11.77 -17.36
CA MET A 302 -26.56 -12.74 -17.99
C MET A 302 -27.50 -13.27 -16.90
N LYS A 303 -28.52 -12.48 -16.56
CA LYS A 303 -29.65 -12.98 -15.78
C LYS A 303 -30.42 -13.92 -16.70
N LEU A 304 -30.08 -15.21 -16.66
CA LEU A 304 -30.89 -16.27 -17.25
C LEU A 304 -32.25 -16.26 -16.53
N ALA A 305 -33.18 -15.47 -17.07
CA ALA A 305 -34.58 -15.63 -16.76
C ALA A 305 -35.03 -16.92 -17.44
N ALA A 306 -34.97 -18.03 -16.70
CA ALA A 306 -35.67 -19.25 -17.07
C ALA A 306 -37.18 -18.98 -16.98
N ALA A 307 -37.77 -18.45 -18.04
CA ALA A 307 -39.21 -18.51 -18.25
C ALA A 307 -39.55 -19.95 -18.64
N GLY A 308 -39.70 -20.82 -17.64
CA GLY A 308 -40.30 -22.13 -17.80
C GLY A 308 -41.81 -21.95 -17.91
N GLU A 309 -42.28 -21.66 -19.12
CA GLU A 309 -43.69 -21.81 -19.45
C GLU A 309 -43.94 -23.32 -19.59
N SER A 310 -44.68 -23.88 -18.63
CA SER A 310 -45.19 -25.24 -18.72
C SER A 310 -46.40 -25.18 -19.66
N ASP A 311 -46.16 -25.50 -20.92
CA ASP A 311 -47.25 -25.72 -21.87
C ASP A 311 -47.78 -27.15 -21.63
N ASP A 312 -48.76 -27.23 -20.73
CA ASP A 312 -49.61 -28.41 -20.58
C ASP A 312 -50.54 -28.49 -21.80
N THR A 313 -50.16 -29.27 -22.80
CA THR A 313 -51.13 -29.80 -23.77
C THR A 313 -50.99 -31.31 -23.90
N ASP A 314 -51.97 -31.99 -23.28
CA ASP A 314 -52.37 -33.35 -23.60
C ASP A 314 -52.78 -33.44 -25.08
N ASP A 315 -52.18 -34.35 -25.86
CA ASP A 315 -52.97 -35.11 -26.82
C ASP A 315 -52.40 -36.51 -27.10
N LYS A 316 -53.33 -37.44 -27.26
CA LYS A 316 -53.15 -38.88 -27.39
C LYS A 316 -52.84 -39.29 -28.82
N GLY A 317 -52.11 -40.41 -28.96
CA GLY A 317 -52.45 -41.39 -29.99
C GLY A 317 -51.31 -41.96 -30.83
N ASP A 318 -51.01 -43.21 -30.51
CA ASP A 318 -50.87 -44.35 -31.44
C ASP A 318 -49.51 -44.67 -32.12
N ASP A 319 -49.11 -45.91 -31.84
CA ASP A 319 -48.13 -46.85 -32.37
C ASP A 319 -47.43 -46.56 -33.72
N THR A 320 -46.12 -46.85 -33.79
CA THR A 320 -45.46 -47.88 -34.63
C THR A 320 -43.94 -47.63 -34.78
N ASP A 321 -43.09 -48.54 -34.28
CA ASP A 321 -41.65 -48.68 -34.61
C ASP A 321 -41.46 -49.44 -35.97
N PRO A 322 -40.27 -49.56 -36.63
CA PRO A 322 -38.94 -48.97 -36.40
C PRO A 322 -38.25 -48.45 -37.72
N ASP A 323 -36.98 -48.03 -37.58
CA ASP A 323 -35.93 -47.91 -38.62
C ASP A 323 -36.00 -46.77 -39.66
N SER A 324 -35.11 -45.78 -39.51
CA SER A 324 -34.32 -45.26 -40.63
C SER A 324 -33.14 -44.40 -40.16
N CYS A 325 -31.93 -44.92 -40.34
CA CYS A 325 -30.69 -44.15 -40.33
C CYS A 325 -30.73 -43.06 -41.41
N THR A 326 -30.35 -41.83 -41.08
CA THR A 326 -29.62 -40.92 -41.99
C THR A 326 -28.99 -39.76 -41.22
N ASP A 327 -27.66 -39.82 -41.17
CA ASP A 327 -26.65 -38.77 -41.01
C ASP A 327 -27.10 -37.33 -40.68
N ALA A 328 -26.83 -36.91 -39.45
CA ALA A 328 -26.65 -35.51 -39.09
C ALA A 328 -25.18 -35.26 -38.79
N ILE A 329 -24.58 -34.35 -39.58
CA ILE A 329 -23.23 -33.82 -39.41
C ILE A 329 -23.15 -33.17 -38.04
N GLU A 330 -22.44 -33.83 -37.12
CA GLU A 330 -22.12 -33.31 -35.80
C GLU A 330 -20.98 -32.30 -35.95
N THR A 331 -21.34 -31.02 -36.10
CA THR A 331 -20.39 -29.92 -36.05
C THR A 331 -19.87 -29.82 -34.62
N GLY A 332 -18.74 -30.46 -34.37
CA GLY A 332 -18.01 -30.40 -33.11
C GLY A 332 -17.76 -28.96 -32.70
N LYS A 333 -18.52 -28.48 -31.72
CA LYS A 333 -18.10 -27.37 -30.88
C LYS A 333 -17.04 -27.94 -29.95
N GLU A 334 -15.78 -27.84 -30.36
CA GLU A 334 -14.66 -27.87 -29.41
C GLU A 334 -14.94 -26.81 -28.35
N VAL A 335 -15.27 -27.29 -27.15
CA VAL A 335 -15.23 -26.47 -25.95
C VAL A 335 -13.77 -26.12 -25.76
N LEU A 336 -13.39 -24.91 -26.20
CA LEU A 336 -12.09 -24.33 -25.91
C LEU A 336 -12.03 -24.13 -24.39
N PHE A 337 -11.58 -25.18 -23.68
CA PHE A 337 -11.11 -25.06 -22.31
C PHE A 337 -9.83 -24.21 -22.37
N VAL A 338 -10.02 -22.88 -22.32
CA VAL A 338 -8.95 -21.97 -21.95
C VAL A 338 -8.59 -22.37 -20.54
N ALA A 339 -7.50 -23.12 -20.40
CA ALA A 339 -6.87 -23.38 -19.12
C ALA A 339 -6.62 -22.02 -18.49
N THR A 340 -7.42 -21.67 -17.49
CA THR A 340 -7.21 -20.49 -16.67
C THR A 340 -5.87 -20.75 -15.99
N SER A 341 -4.81 -20.14 -16.54
CA SER A 341 -3.56 -19.97 -15.80
C SER A 341 -3.94 -19.49 -14.40
N PRO A 342 -3.33 -20.02 -13.31
CA PRO A 342 -3.68 -19.58 -11.96
C PRO A 342 -3.66 -18.04 -11.96
N GLY A 343 -4.86 -17.47 -11.85
CA GLY A 343 -5.08 -16.06 -12.11
C GLY A 343 -4.23 -15.25 -11.15
N ARG A 344 -3.57 -14.21 -11.67
CA ARG A 344 -2.96 -13.20 -10.82
C ARG A 344 -4.05 -12.67 -9.88
N GLU A 345 -3.75 -12.61 -8.59
CA GLU A 345 -4.70 -12.08 -7.61
C GLU A 345 -4.89 -10.57 -7.85
N ASP A 346 -6.14 -10.12 -7.92
CA ASP A 346 -6.46 -8.71 -8.11
C ASP A 346 -5.93 -7.86 -6.94
N PHE A 347 -5.40 -6.69 -7.28
CA PHE A 347 -5.01 -5.69 -6.29
C PHE A 347 -6.25 -4.97 -5.73
N VAL A 348 -6.43 -5.09 -4.42
CA VAL A 348 -7.57 -4.56 -3.67
C VAL A 348 -7.05 -3.77 -2.48
N ASP A 349 -7.60 -2.57 -2.27
CA ASP A 349 -7.24 -1.68 -1.18
C ASP A 349 -8.45 -0.90 -0.63
N CYS A 350 -8.20 0.20 0.11
CA CYS A 350 -9.25 0.99 0.72
C CYS A 350 -10.11 1.80 -0.26
N LEU A 351 -9.73 1.94 -1.53
CA LEU A 351 -10.51 2.63 -2.54
C LEU A 351 -11.55 1.73 -3.22
N GLU A 352 -11.46 0.41 -3.02
CA GLU A 352 -12.38 -0.56 -3.65
C GLU A 352 -13.86 -0.19 -3.52
N PRO A 353 -14.38 0.16 -2.31
CA PRO A 353 -15.79 0.49 -2.15
C PRO A 353 -16.22 1.76 -2.92
N VAL A 354 -15.30 2.71 -3.09
CA VAL A 354 -15.57 3.96 -3.83
C VAL A 354 -15.59 3.67 -5.33
N LEU A 355 -14.61 2.91 -5.81
CA LEU A 355 -14.52 2.51 -7.21
C LEU A 355 -15.75 1.69 -7.64
N ASP A 356 -16.16 0.73 -6.80
CA ASP A 356 -17.39 -0.05 -7.01
C ASP A 356 -18.63 0.83 -7.03
N TYR A 357 -18.77 1.74 -6.05
CA TYR A 357 -19.89 2.66 -6.01
C TYR A 357 -20.00 3.49 -7.30
N ILE A 358 -18.88 4.02 -7.82
CA ILE A 358 -18.87 4.78 -9.07
C ILE A 358 -19.37 3.93 -10.23
N LEU A 359 -18.88 2.69 -10.38
CA LEU A 359 -19.28 1.80 -11.48
C LEU A 359 -20.75 1.36 -11.37
N GLU A 360 -21.24 1.11 -10.16
CA GLU A 360 -22.63 0.73 -9.92
C GLU A 360 -23.62 1.88 -10.21
N HIS A 361 -23.19 3.13 -10.01
CA HIS A 361 -24.03 4.33 -10.11
C HIS A 361 -23.72 5.21 -11.34
N SER A 362 -23.04 4.66 -12.34
CA SER A 362 -22.78 5.32 -13.61
C SER A 362 -22.78 4.32 -14.77
N ASP A 363 -22.76 4.83 -15.99
CA ASP A 363 -22.54 4.04 -17.22
C ASP A 363 -21.05 4.05 -17.64
N SER A 364 -20.13 4.47 -16.75
CA SER A 364 -18.71 4.57 -17.07
C SER A 364 -18.04 3.19 -17.24
N ASP A 365 -17.11 3.09 -18.17
CA ASP A 365 -16.28 1.90 -18.37
C ASP A 365 -15.12 1.82 -17.37
N ILE A 366 -14.68 2.97 -16.87
CA ILE A 366 -13.59 3.11 -15.90
C ILE A 366 -14.07 4.02 -14.77
N ALA A 367 -13.84 3.63 -13.53
CA ALA A 367 -13.95 4.50 -12.36
C ALA A 367 -12.56 4.99 -11.96
N LEU A 368 -12.46 6.24 -11.53
CA LEU A 368 -11.29 6.82 -10.89
C LEU A 368 -11.68 7.35 -9.51
N ALA A 369 -10.85 7.08 -8.51
CA ALA A 369 -11.04 7.55 -7.15
C ALA A 369 -9.72 7.95 -6.50
N HIS A 370 -9.80 8.91 -5.58
CA HIS A 370 -8.72 9.35 -4.70
C HIS A 370 -9.07 9.05 -3.23
N ASP A 371 -8.09 8.97 -2.34
CA ASP A 371 -8.31 8.70 -0.90
C ASP A 371 -9.33 9.63 -0.22
N ASN A 372 -9.44 10.88 -0.68
CA ASN A 372 -10.42 11.85 -0.19
C ASN A 372 -11.87 11.42 -0.45
N ASP A 373 -12.12 10.58 -1.46
CA ASP A 373 -13.47 10.11 -1.81
C ASP A 373 -14.03 9.09 -0.80
N ILE A 374 -13.16 8.46 0.00
CA ILE A 374 -13.57 7.54 1.08
C ILE A 374 -14.42 8.27 2.11
N GLU A 375 -14.03 9.50 2.49
CA GLU A 375 -14.76 10.31 3.45
C GLU A 375 -16.13 10.72 2.91
N ILE A 376 -16.20 11.01 1.61
CA ILE A 376 -17.44 11.36 0.92
C ILE A 376 -18.42 10.19 1.02
N LEU A 377 -18.00 8.99 0.59
CA LEU A 377 -18.84 7.80 0.59
C LEU A 377 -19.41 7.49 1.99
N LEU A 378 -18.59 7.64 3.03
CA LEU A 378 -18.97 7.37 4.40
C LEU A 378 -19.89 8.45 5.00
N ALA A 379 -19.67 9.72 4.66
CA ALA A 379 -20.56 10.81 5.09
C ALA A 379 -21.95 10.68 4.44
N THR A 380 -21.98 10.29 3.17
CA THR A 380 -23.21 10.19 2.38
C THR A 380 -24.11 9.00 2.76
N ALA A 381 -23.54 7.94 3.34
CA ALA A 381 -24.32 6.83 3.91
C ALA A 381 -25.31 7.27 5.00
N SER A 382 -25.19 8.51 5.50
CA SER A 382 -26.01 9.07 6.57
C SER A 382 -27.03 10.13 6.12
N SER A 383 -27.02 10.64 4.88
CA SER A 383 -28.00 11.70 4.48
C SER A 383 -28.34 11.86 2.98
N SER A 384 -27.45 11.55 2.03
CA SER A 384 -27.71 11.66 0.58
C SER A 384 -26.62 10.98 -0.24
N ASN A 385 -26.95 10.27 -1.32
CA ASN A 385 -25.98 9.56 -2.17
C ASN A 385 -24.94 10.50 -2.83
N PRO A 386 -23.66 10.08 -2.96
CA PRO A 386 -22.65 10.84 -3.69
C PRO A 386 -23.03 11.04 -5.16
N ILE A 387 -22.71 12.21 -5.72
CA ILE A 387 -22.89 12.50 -7.15
C ILE A 387 -21.71 11.92 -7.92
N VAL A 388 -22.01 11.09 -8.92
CA VAL A 388 -21.03 10.58 -9.87
C VAL A 388 -21.00 11.49 -11.11
N ASN A 389 -19.82 11.98 -11.46
CA ASN A 389 -19.57 12.74 -12.67
C ASN A 389 -18.87 11.86 -13.70
N ILE A 390 -19.40 11.85 -14.93
CA ILE A 390 -18.86 11.09 -16.05
C ILE A 390 -18.24 12.05 -17.05
N GLN A 391 -16.95 11.87 -17.34
CA GLN A 391 -16.25 12.62 -18.38
C GLN A 391 -15.39 11.68 -19.21
N ALA A 392 -15.57 11.71 -20.54
CA ALA A 392 -14.85 10.85 -21.50
C ALA A 392 -14.91 9.34 -21.16
N GLY A 393 -16.07 8.85 -20.69
CA GLY A 393 -16.25 7.44 -20.33
C GLY A 393 -15.68 7.05 -18.95
N VAL A 394 -15.07 8.00 -18.23
CA VAL A 394 -14.49 7.79 -16.90
C VAL A 394 -15.37 8.44 -15.83
N GLY A 395 -15.77 7.65 -14.85
CA GLY A 395 -16.58 8.08 -13.69
C GLY A 395 -15.70 8.54 -12.54
N THR A 396 -16.08 9.62 -11.88
CA THR A 396 -15.41 10.16 -10.67
C THR A 396 -16.46 10.65 -9.68
N SER A 397 -16.27 10.45 -8.38
CA SER A 397 -17.15 11.01 -7.35
C SER A 397 -16.77 12.45 -7.00
N PHE A 398 -17.77 13.29 -6.72
CA PHE A 398 -17.56 14.62 -6.13
C PHE A 398 -18.63 14.92 -5.08
N LEU A 399 -18.29 15.78 -4.12
CA LEU A 399 -19.30 16.54 -3.40
C LEU A 399 -19.77 17.72 -4.26
N SER A 400 -20.96 18.26 -3.96
CA SER A 400 -21.44 19.47 -4.61
C SER A 400 -20.42 20.62 -4.45
N ARG A 401 -20.39 21.55 -5.40
CA ARG A 401 -19.43 22.66 -5.50
C ARG A 401 -19.30 23.52 -4.22
N SER A 402 -20.26 23.42 -3.30
CA SER A 402 -20.27 24.15 -2.02
C SER A 402 -19.43 23.50 -0.91
N ASP A 403 -19.02 22.23 -1.03
CA ASP A 403 -18.45 21.45 0.08
C ASP A 403 -16.94 21.15 -0.07
N CYS A 404 -16.33 21.39 -1.24
CA CYS A 404 -14.90 21.10 -1.48
C CYS A 404 -13.94 21.86 -0.54
N ALA A 405 -14.27 23.10 -0.17
CA ALA A 405 -13.45 23.88 0.77
C ALA A 405 -13.55 23.33 2.21
N VAL A 406 -14.68 22.70 2.55
CA VAL A 406 -14.93 22.15 3.89
C VAL A 406 -14.19 20.83 4.08
N VAL A 407 -14.14 19.96 3.06
CA VAL A 407 -13.47 18.65 3.17
C VAL A 407 -11.95 18.77 3.27
N CYS A 408 -11.28 19.66 2.52
CA CYS A 408 -9.83 19.85 2.69
C CYS A 408 -9.46 20.31 4.11
N VAL A 409 -10.27 21.19 4.72
CA VAL A 409 -10.03 21.68 6.09
C VAL A 409 -10.38 20.62 7.14
N VAL A 410 -11.41 19.80 6.90
CA VAL A 410 -11.81 18.73 7.82
C VAL A 410 -10.85 17.54 7.77
N ALA A 411 -10.36 17.13 6.60
CA ALA A 411 -9.36 16.07 6.46
C ALA A 411 -8.03 16.44 7.16
N LEU A 412 -7.59 17.69 7.04
CA LEU A 412 -6.42 18.20 7.78
C LEU A 412 -6.65 18.22 9.31
N ASN A 413 -7.82 18.66 9.77
CA ASN A 413 -8.12 18.78 11.20
C ASN A 413 -8.41 17.42 11.89
N GLN A 414 -9.06 16.48 11.21
CA GLN A 414 -9.30 15.13 11.76
C GLN A 414 -7.99 14.34 11.90
N ARG A 415 -7.00 14.59 11.03
CA ARG A 415 -5.66 13.97 11.11
C ARG A 415 -4.86 14.41 12.34
N LEU A 416 -4.97 15.68 12.74
CA LEU A 416 -4.39 16.17 14.00
C LEU A 416 -5.15 15.68 15.25
N SER A 417 -6.44 15.36 15.13
CA SER A 417 -7.29 14.99 16.26
C SER A 417 -7.30 13.49 16.60
N ARG A 418 -7.07 12.58 15.64
CA ARG A 418 -7.09 11.13 15.90
C ARG A 418 -5.78 10.60 16.49
N SER A 419 -4.67 11.30 16.29
CA SER A 419 -3.39 11.02 16.97
C SER A 419 -3.44 11.26 18.48
N ASP A 420 -4.29 12.20 18.94
CA ASP A 420 -4.48 12.47 20.38
C ASP A 420 -5.31 11.40 21.12
N PHE A 421 -6.05 10.55 20.40
CA PHE A 421 -6.92 9.54 21.02
C PHE A 421 -6.19 8.27 21.46
N CYS A 422 -4.98 8.00 20.95
CA CYS A 422 -4.19 6.83 21.35
C CYS A 422 -3.61 6.92 22.78
N VAL A 423 -3.71 8.07 23.45
CA VAL A 423 -3.19 8.25 24.84
C VAL A 423 -4.31 8.23 25.89
N ARG A 424 -5.59 8.24 25.50
CA ARG A 424 -6.71 8.33 26.45
C ARG A 424 -7.54 7.06 26.51
N HIS A 425 -7.00 6.00 27.09
CA HIS A 425 -7.77 5.02 27.89
C HIS A 425 -6.80 4.35 28.86
N VAL A 426 -6.43 5.11 29.89
CA VAL A 426 -5.86 4.61 31.14
C VAL A 426 -6.67 5.28 32.23
N ASP A 427 -7.68 4.58 32.73
CA ASP A 427 -8.20 4.68 34.09
C ASP A 427 -8.42 3.26 34.59
#